data_AF-A0A0M3KJE0-F1
#
_entry.id   AF-A0A0M3KJE0-F1
#
_cell.length_a   1.000
_cell.length_b   1.000
_cell.length_c   1.000
_cell.angle_alpha   90.00
_cell.angle_beta   90.00
_cell.angle_gamma   90.00
#
_symmetry.space_group_name_H-M   'P 1'
#
loop_
_entity.id
_entity.type
_entity.pdbx_description
1 polymer ?
#
loop_
_entity_poly.entity_id
_entity_poly.type
_entity_poly.pdbx_seq_one_letter_code
_entity_poly.pdbx_strand_id
1 'polypeptide(L)'
;MSLQMIAFLLEQDRTCESLASLSEAFRRKQQQLKLLLSKAVHQAEAKKVNSEHVIRFANQISKSYSVAAPLFWRLGDASRPFPTEVELRVSSLAAPRVNAPTTTTAALSLLRQPSA
;
A
#
# COMPACT_ATOMS: atom_id res chain seq x y z
N MET A 1 -29.92 -57.81 14.73
CA MET A 1 -28.44 -57.75 14.74
C MET A 1 -27.83 -57.33 13.39
N SER A 2 -28.29 -57.85 12.25
CA SER A 2 -27.69 -57.54 10.93
C SER A 2 -27.76 -56.05 10.50
N LEU A 3 -28.91 -55.38 10.68
CA LEU A 3 -29.08 -53.99 10.20
C LEU A 3 -28.31 -52.94 11.01
N GLN A 4 -28.15 -53.12 12.33
CA GLN A 4 -27.35 -52.22 13.17
C GLN A 4 -25.87 -52.26 12.80
N MET A 5 -25.35 -53.44 12.44
CA MET A 5 -23.97 -53.60 12.00
C MET A 5 -23.72 -52.90 10.65
N ILE A 6 -24.67 -52.99 9.72
CA ILE A 6 -24.58 -52.32 8.41
C ILE A 6 -24.62 -50.79 8.58
N ALA A 7 -25.52 -50.28 9.42
CA ALA A 7 -25.60 -48.84 9.70
C ALA A 7 -24.30 -48.30 10.32
N PHE A 8 -23.70 -49.06 11.25
CA PHE A 8 -22.42 -48.69 11.87
C PHE A 8 -21.27 -48.67 10.86
N LEU A 9 -21.17 -49.68 9.98
CA LEU A 9 -20.13 -49.74 8.95
C LEU A 9 -20.26 -48.61 7.93
N LEU A 10 -21.49 -48.25 7.52
CA LEU A 10 -21.72 -47.12 6.61
C LEU A 10 -21.37 -45.77 7.25
N GLU A 11 -21.67 -45.57 8.54
CA GLU A 11 -21.29 -44.35 9.28
C GLU A 11 -19.76 -44.26 9.47
N GLN A 12 -19.11 -45.41 9.72
CA GLN A 12 -17.64 -45.49 9.81
C GLN A 12 -16.96 -45.18 8.47
N ASP A 13 -17.49 -45.71 7.36
CA ASP A 13 -16.95 -45.44 6.02
C ASP A 13 -17.11 -43.95 5.65
N ARG A 14 -18.29 -43.37 5.90
CA ARG A 14 -18.58 -41.94 5.67
C ARG A 14 -17.67 -41.01 6.50
N THR A 15 -17.35 -41.39 7.73
CA THR A 15 -16.46 -40.60 8.60
C THR A 15 -15.00 -40.70 8.16
N CYS A 16 -14.55 -41.85 7.65
CA CYS A 16 -13.22 -42.03 7.07
C CYS A 16 -13.03 -41.19 5.79
N GLU A 17 -14.00 -41.18 4.88
CA GLU A 17 -13.96 -40.33 3.67
C GLU A 17 -13.89 -38.83 4.02
N SER A 18 -14.67 -38.40 5.03
CA SER A 18 -14.67 -37.02 5.53
C SER A 18 -13.31 -36.62 6.13
N LEU A 19 -12.70 -37.50 6.93
CA LEU A 19 -11.38 -37.27 7.52
C LEU A 19 -10.29 -37.18 6.44
N ALA A 20 -10.34 -38.06 5.44
CA ALA A 20 -9.41 -38.04 4.32
C ALA A 20 -9.51 -36.72 3.54
N SER A 21 -10.73 -36.31 3.20
CA SER A 21 -11.02 -35.02 2.53
C SER A 21 -10.48 -33.83 3.30
N LEU A 22 -10.70 -33.78 4.63
CA LEU A 22 -10.17 -32.73 5.49
C LEU A 22 -8.63 -32.72 5.50
N SER A 23 -8.00 -33.90 5.58
CA SER A 23 -6.54 -34.03 5.58
C SER A 23 -5.93 -33.54 4.26
N GLU A 24 -6.58 -33.83 3.13
CA GLU A 24 -6.17 -33.33 1.83
C GLU A 24 -6.36 -31.83 1.69
N ALA A 25 -7.50 -31.30 2.13
CA ALA A 25 -7.76 -29.87 2.14
C ALA A 25 -6.69 -29.12 2.95
N PHE A 26 -6.31 -29.66 4.12
CA PHE A 26 -5.22 -29.12 4.92
C PHE A 26 -3.89 -29.15 4.16
N ARG A 27 -3.50 -30.28 3.57
CA ARG A 27 -2.27 -30.40 2.77
C ARG A 27 -2.26 -29.41 1.60
N ARG A 28 -3.37 -29.27 0.88
CA ARG A 28 -3.52 -28.32 -0.23
C ARG A 28 -3.33 -26.88 0.26
N LYS A 29 -3.91 -26.52 1.40
CA LYS A 29 -3.72 -25.19 2.01
C LYS A 29 -2.27 -24.94 2.44
N GLN A 30 -1.60 -25.94 3.01
CA GLN A 30 -0.18 -25.86 3.35
C GLN A 30 0.69 -25.64 2.10
N GLN A 31 0.43 -26.38 1.02
CA GLN A 31 1.12 -26.20 -0.27
C GLN A 31 0.85 -24.82 -0.87
N GLN A 32 -0.40 -24.35 -0.82
CA GLN A 32 -0.77 -23.02 -1.29
C GLN A 32 0.01 -21.93 -0.53
N LEU A 33 0.08 -22.02 0.79
CA LEU A 33 0.82 -21.08 1.62
C LEU A 33 2.32 -21.09 1.28
N LYS A 34 2.90 -22.28 1.09
CA LYS A 34 4.31 -22.43 0.71
C LYS A 34 4.61 -21.76 -0.63
N LEU A 35 3.74 -21.95 -1.63
CA LEU A 35 3.89 -21.31 -2.94
C LEU A 35 3.78 -19.79 -2.83
N LEU A 36 2.80 -19.27 -2.08
CA LEU A 36 2.64 -17.83 -1.87
C LEU A 36 3.87 -17.21 -1.20
N LEU A 37 4.38 -17.85 -0.16
CA LEU A 37 5.58 -17.39 0.55
C LEU A 37 6.80 -17.36 -0.38
N SER A 38 7.00 -18.43 -1.16
CA SER A 38 8.13 -18.48 -2.11
C SER A 38 8.08 -17.33 -3.13
N LYS A 39 6.89 -17.03 -3.68
CA LYS A 39 6.71 -15.92 -4.62
C LYS A 39 7.01 -14.57 -3.96
N ALA A 40 6.52 -14.35 -2.75
CA ALA A 40 6.76 -13.11 -2.00
C ALA A 40 8.26 -12.90 -1.72
N VAL A 41 8.98 -13.96 -1.33
CA VAL A 41 10.43 -13.90 -1.09
C VAL A 41 11.18 -13.56 -2.38
N HIS A 42 10.87 -14.20 -3.52
CA HIS A 42 11.54 -13.89 -4.78
C HIS A 42 11.29 -12.44 -5.23
N GLN A 43 10.09 -11.92 -5.03
CA GLN A 43 9.78 -10.52 -5.31
C GLN A 43 10.55 -9.56 -4.41
N ALA A 44 10.73 -9.91 -3.14
CA ALA A 44 11.51 -9.11 -2.19
C ALA A 44 13.01 -9.11 -2.54
N GLU A 45 13.58 -10.26 -2.89
CA GLU A 45 14.99 -10.38 -3.30
C GLU A 45 15.27 -9.61 -4.61
N ALA A 46 14.33 -9.60 -5.56
CA ALA A 46 14.45 -8.83 -6.79
C ALA A 46 14.51 -7.30 -6.55
N LYS A 47 13.99 -6.81 -5.43
CA LYS A 47 13.95 -5.38 -5.05
C LYS A 47 14.60 -5.16 -3.69
N LYS A 48 15.81 -5.67 -3.52
CA LYS A 48 16.56 -5.50 -2.27
C LYS A 48 16.78 -4.01 -1.97
N VAL A 49 16.37 -3.59 -0.78
CA VAL A 49 16.55 -2.21 -0.29
C VAL A 49 17.61 -2.23 0.81
N ASN A 50 18.49 -1.23 0.83
CA ASN A 50 19.44 -1.04 1.93
C ASN A 50 18.69 -0.70 3.23
N SER A 51 18.90 -1.47 4.30
CA SER A 51 18.27 -1.25 5.60
C SER A 51 18.57 0.13 6.17
N GLU A 52 19.76 0.66 5.94
CA GLU A 52 20.16 2.00 6.42
C GLU A 52 19.27 3.10 5.81
N HIS A 53 18.91 2.97 4.52
CA HIS A 53 18.00 3.92 3.87
C HIS A 53 16.60 3.84 4.48
N VAL A 54 16.09 2.63 4.72
CA VAL A 54 14.78 2.43 5.35
C VAL A 54 14.74 3.08 6.73
N ILE A 55 15.77 2.87 7.55
CA ILE A 55 15.88 3.43 8.90
C ILE A 55 15.93 4.97 8.85
N ARG A 56 16.77 5.54 7.99
CA ARG A 56 16.89 7.00 7.85
C ARG A 56 15.60 7.64 7.38
N PHE A 57 14.98 7.11 6.34
CA PHE A 57 13.74 7.66 5.80
C PHE A 57 12.58 7.49 6.77
N ALA A 58 12.47 6.35 7.46
CA ALA A 58 11.46 6.17 8.51
C ALA A 58 11.61 7.23 9.61
N ASN A 59 12.83 7.45 10.11
CA ASN A 59 13.10 8.48 11.12
C ASN A 59 12.76 9.88 10.60
N GLN A 60 13.11 10.21 9.36
CA GLN A 60 12.78 11.49 8.74
C GLN A 60 11.27 11.70 8.62
N ILE A 61 10.53 10.70 8.11
CA ILE A 61 9.07 10.74 7.99
C ILE A 61 8.42 10.91 9.36
N SER A 62 8.89 10.18 10.38
CA SER A 62 8.40 10.29 11.75
C SER A 62 8.65 11.68 12.35
N LYS A 63 9.83 12.27 12.13
CA LYS A 63 10.15 13.64 12.57
C LYS A 63 9.26 14.69 11.91
N SER A 64 8.90 14.47 10.64
CA SER A 64 8.05 15.39 9.87
C SER A 64 6.55 15.14 10.08
N TYR A 65 6.11 14.19 10.91
CA TYR A 65 4.68 13.88 11.12
C TYR A 65 3.85 13.68 9.82
N SER A 66 4.48 13.25 8.72
CA SER A 66 3.86 13.07 7.39
C SER A 66 3.04 11.77 7.30
N VAL A 67 2.09 11.57 8.21
CA VAL A 67 1.20 10.39 8.22
C VAL A 67 -0.11 10.66 7.49
N ALA A 68 -0.76 11.78 7.79
CA ALA A 68 -1.96 12.28 7.10
C ALA A 68 -2.18 13.76 7.44
N ALA A 69 -2.88 14.50 6.57
CA ALA A 69 -3.30 15.86 6.84
C ALA A 69 -4.53 15.89 7.78
N PRO A 70 -4.47 16.50 8.97
CA PRO A 70 -5.63 16.86 9.76
C PRO A 70 -6.67 17.65 8.95
N LEU A 71 -7.95 17.35 9.17
CA LEU A 71 -9.08 17.92 8.44
C LEU A 71 -9.22 19.45 8.60
N PHE A 72 -8.60 20.04 9.63
CA PHE A 72 -8.67 21.47 9.93
C PHE A 72 -7.54 22.30 9.30
N TRP A 73 -6.62 21.68 8.55
CA TRP A 73 -5.52 22.41 7.92
C TRP A 73 -6.03 23.42 6.88
N ARG A 74 -5.73 24.71 7.10
CA ARG A 74 -6.05 25.82 6.19
C ARG A 74 -4.84 26.25 5.37
N LEU A 75 -5.04 26.83 4.19
CA LEU A 75 -3.94 27.31 3.35
C LEU A 75 -3.09 28.32 4.17
N GLY A 76 -1.77 28.10 4.24
CA GLY A 76 -0.85 28.93 5.04
C GLY A 76 -0.62 28.49 6.49
N ASP A 77 -1.22 27.39 6.94
CA ASP A 77 -1.00 26.82 8.28
C ASP A 77 0.44 26.30 8.46
N ALA A 78 1.15 26.82 9.47
CA ALA A 78 2.55 26.51 9.76
C ALA A 78 2.79 25.09 10.30
N SER A 79 1.73 24.38 10.72
CA SER A 79 1.81 22.99 11.17
C SER A 79 1.83 21.96 10.02
N ARG A 80 1.76 22.44 8.77
CA ARG A 80 1.80 21.58 7.58
C ARG A 80 3.22 21.00 7.40
N PRO A 81 3.37 19.68 7.21
CA PRO A 81 4.63 19.00 6.98
C PRO A 81 5.08 19.06 5.50
N PHE A 82 4.28 19.73 4.65
CA PHE A 82 4.66 20.06 3.28
C PHE A 82 5.51 21.32 3.29
N PRO A 83 6.38 21.53 2.28
CA PRO A 83 7.09 22.79 2.15
C PRO A 83 6.08 23.94 2.21
N THR A 84 6.22 24.78 3.24
CA THR A 84 5.40 25.98 3.46
C THR A 84 5.51 26.91 2.26
N GLU A 85 4.58 27.86 2.10
CA GLU A 85 4.65 28.82 0.98
C GLU A 85 5.99 29.58 0.94
N VAL A 86 6.61 29.80 2.10
CA VAL A 86 7.96 30.37 2.14
C VAL A 86 9.01 29.39 1.60
N GLU A 87 8.98 28.12 2.00
CA GLU A 87 9.88 27.07 1.50
C GLU A 87 9.68 26.78 0.00
N LEU A 88 8.43 26.84 -0.48
CA LEU A 88 8.11 26.70 -1.89
C LEU A 88 8.66 27.87 -2.70
N ARG A 89 8.50 29.11 -2.23
CA ARG A 89 9.03 30.31 -2.91
C ARG A 89 10.56 30.33 -2.99
N VAL A 90 11.26 29.75 -2.03
CA VAL A 90 12.72 29.60 -2.08
C VAL A 90 13.18 28.32 -2.78
N SER A 91 12.25 27.43 -3.16
CA SER A 91 12.59 26.18 -3.84
C SER A 91 12.98 26.40 -5.29
N SER A 92 13.73 25.44 -5.86
CA SER A 92 14.07 25.41 -7.28
C SER A 92 12.85 25.30 -8.21
N LEU A 93 11.67 24.93 -7.69
CA LEU A 93 10.42 24.94 -8.45
C LEU A 93 9.90 26.36 -8.70
N ALA A 94 10.11 27.28 -7.74
CA ALA A 94 9.72 28.68 -7.85
C ALA A 94 10.78 29.54 -8.57
N ALA A 95 11.99 28.99 -8.77
CA ALA A 95 13.02 29.65 -9.56
C ALA A 95 12.51 29.90 -10.99
N PRO A 96 12.69 31.11 -11.55
CA PRO A 96 12.33 31.39 -12.93
C PRO A 96 13.00 30.36 -13.85
N ARG A 97 12.19 29.67 -14.65
CA ARG A 97 12.73 28.73 -15.65
C ARG A 97 13.49 29.54 -16.69
N VAL A 98 14.81 29.54 -16.58
CA VAL A 98 15.73 30.28 -17.46
C VAL A 98 15.56 29.88 -18.94
N ASN A 99 14.93 28.73 -19.23
CA ASN A 99 14.70 28.20 -20.58
C ASN A 99 13.22 27.86 -20.88
N ALA A 100 12.24 28.57 -20.32
CA ALA A 100 10.85 28.39 -20.77
C ALA A 100 10.57 29.22 -22.03
N PRO A 101 10.04 28.62 -23.12
CA PRO A 101 9.51 29.41 -24.24
C PRO A 101 8.39 30.33 -23.72
N THR A 102 8.35 31.55 -24.25
CA THR A 102 7.68 32.78 -23.80
C THR A 102 6.14 32.73 -23.70
N THR A 103 5.50 31.56 -23.62
CA THR A 103 4.06 31.40 -23.88
C THR A 103 3.17 31.30 -22.62
N THR A 104 3.71 31.28 -21.40
CA THR A 104 2.91 30.94 -20.20
C THR A 104 2.25 32.14 -19.50
N THR A 105 2.68 33.39 -19.74
CA THR A 105 2.02 34.56 -19.12
C THR A 105 0.57 34.72 -19.59
N ALA A 106 0.22 34.28 -20.80
CA ALA A 106 -1.13 34.37 -21.33
C ALA A 106 -2.14 33.41 -20.68
N ALA A 107 -1.69 32.24 -20.21
CA ALA A 107 -2.61 31.20 -19.71
C ALA A 107 -3.19 31.53 -18.32
N LEU A 108 -2.43 32.21 -17.46
CA LEU A 108 -2.90 32.58 -16.11
C LEU A 108 -3.77 33.83 -16.10
N SER A 109 -3.69 34.69 -17.14
CA SER A 109 -4.56 35.86 -17.28
C SER A 109 -6.00 35.51 -17.66
N LEU A 110 -6.26 34.32 -18.23
CA LEU A 110 -7.60 33.91 -18.67
C LEU A 110 -8.52 33.43 -17.52
N LEU A 111 -7.98 33.17 -16.33
CA LEU A 111 -8.78 32.68 -15.19
C LEU A 111 -9.36 33.82 -14.31
N ARG A 112 -9.06 35.09 -14.63
CA ARG A 112 -9.51 36.26 -13.86
C ARG A 112 -10.48 37.16 -14.62
N GLN A 113 -11.25 36.61 -15.56
CA GLN A 113 -12.41 37.37 -16.06
C GLN A 113 -13.60 37.18 -15.10
N PRO A 114 -14.12 38.27 -14.51
CA PRO A 114 -15.39 38.20 -13.81
C PRO A 114 -16.50 37.96 -14.84
N SER A 115 -17.28 36.91 -14.63
CA SER A 115 -18.53 36.67 -15.35
C SER A 115 -19.49 37.82 -15.08
N ALA A 116 -19.90 38.51 -16.16
CA ALA A 116 -21.00 39.47 -16.17
C ALA A 116 -22.35 38.74 -16.08
#